data_AF-A0A6G0UGI4-F1
#
_entry.id   AF-A0A6G0UGI4-F1
#
_cell.length_a   1.000
_cell.length_b   1.000
_cell.length_c   1.000
_cell.angle_alpha   90.00
_cell.angle_beta   90.00
_cell.angle_gamma   90.00
#
_symmetry.space_group_name_H-M   'P 1'
#
loop_
_entity.id
_entity.type
_entity.pdbx_description
1 polymer ?
#
loop_
_entity_poly.entity_id
_entity_poly.type
_entity_poly.pdbx_seq_one_letter_code
_entity_poly.pdbx_strand_id
1 'polypeptide(L)'
;MMKKGLLDDGLNFKNHVMERLKQEEEKTKNIITELKESHKLTKRHKCIGRKRKLQMETIGDLLMKESIDKDFGDYLDKISKLKERIYLHQALFQPRFLFISLLTVISVVWTANTIMVSVNEFISSVFGPHRLPACPYYFQRDTYCEAPLPLSTKRMKSGEAFLGEFCGNGISITFGCDSYFEACQAYPIFGGLKLVDQDDLRVSCFFIKDRQYLPSKPLTPEESEFPIAFVKTVKRDYYFLEMELAATYAPQNVYCFSIDRSATSLFKERMKNLTECLPNVYIGTREYDIGGNDELYAYLNCVKKIMNHKWKYAIFLGNHDVAMKTNAEIVAILKMFNGSNDIPIEGLPSYVLNGDWSFRGIQLMENSFKNTAFKKLQLAQGDLQSTWSRKAMEFIVNEINFSFVPKRFENETTYGMKRVFLNSLQASDDVELPGGFTNVCLNRGFGTKSITRFVYYLENRCESGIIKNGICVGGRSNLRFLDRRPEMFFSLMDPQLELVAYHCWRERMFNRTYLPERSPPEETLKDNLYQYVNHTTVRLNRERLNSSFTLEDFHCE
;
A
#
# COMPACT_ATOMS: atom_id res chain seq x y z
N MET A 1 -25.68 -17.91 -65.26
CA MET A 1 -26.53 -18.35 -64.13
C MET A 1 -25.83 -18.35 -62.76
N MET A 2 -24.51 -18.60 -62.64
CA MET A 2 -23.82 -18.58 -61.33
C MET A 2 -23.69 -17.21 -60.62
N LYS A 3 -23.84 -16.07 -61.31
CA LYS A 3 -23.75 -14.74 -60.68
C LYS A 3 -25.03 -14.26 -59.97
N LYS A 4 -26.20 -14.87 -60.25
CA LYS A 4 -27.48 -14.48 -59.62
C LYS A 4 -27.66 -15.17 -58.26
N GLY A 5 -27.31 -16.45 -58.17
CA GLY A 5 -27.36 -17.22 -56.91
C GLY A 5 -26.46 -16.68 -55.79
N LEU A 6 -25.23 -16.25 -56.11
CA LEU A 6 -24.30 -15.67 -55.13
C LEU A 6 -24.76 -14.30 -54.58
N LEU A 7 -25.56 -13.54 -55.34
CA LEU A 7 -26.12 -12.27 -54.87
C LEU A 7 -27.35 -12.49 -53.99
N ASP A 8 -28.21 -13.45 -54.34
CA ASP A 8 -29.40 -13.81 -53.58
C ASP A 8 -29.02 -14.47 -52.22
N ASP A 9 -27.96 -15.29 -52.18
CA ASP A 9 -27.45 -15.90 -50.95
C ASP A 9 -26.82 -14.86 -50.00
N GLY A 10 -26.11 -13.86 -50.54
CA GLY A 10 -25.53 -12.76 -49.75
C GLY A 10 -26.58 -11.80 -49.18
N LEU A 11 -27.66 -11.55 -49.93
CA LEU A 11 -28.78 -10.72 -49.48
C LEU A 11 -29.60 -11.45 -48.40
N ASN A 12 -29.84 -12.75 -48.57
CA ASN A 12 -30.49 -13.59 -47.57
C ASN A 12 -29.68 -13.71 -46.28
N PHE A 13 -28.36 -13.86 -46.37
CA PHE A 13 -27.49 -13.88 -45.19
C PHE A 13 -27.51 -12.54 -44.44
N LYS A 14 -27.45 -11.41 -45.17
CA LYS A 14 -27.54 -10.07 -44.57
C LYS A 14 -28.88 -9.85 -43.87
N ASN A 15 -29.99 -10.24 -44.52
CA ASN A 15 -31.32 -10.09 -43.93
C ASN A 15 -31.49 -10.97 -42.69
N HIS A 16 -30.99 -12.22 -42.72
CA HIS A 16 -31.01 -13.12 -41.58
C HIS A 16 -30.21 -12.61 -40.38
N VAL A 17 -29.04 -12.01 -40.62
CA VAL A 17 -28.21 -11.40 -39.57
C VAL A 17 -28.88 -10.15 -38.99
N MET A 18 -29.46 -9.29 -39.83
CA MET A 18 -30.16 -8.09 -39.39
C MET A 18 -31.43 -8.42 -38.59
N GLU A 19 -32.13 -9.50 -38.94
CA GLU A 19 -33.33 -9.94 -38.25
C GLU A 19 -32.99 -10.55 -36.88
N ARG A 20 -31.91 -11.34 -36.77
CA ARG A 20 -31.39 -11.78 -35.46
C ARG A 20 -30.91 -10.63 -34.59
N LEU A 21 -30.23 -9.63 -35.17
CA LEU A 21 -29.78 -8.45 -34.41
C LEU A 21 -30.96 -7.65 -33.86
N LYS A 22 -32.05 -7.50 -34.63
CA LYS A 22 -33.28 -6.86 -34.15
C LYS A 22 -33.93 -7.68 -33.02
N GLN A 23 -33.98 -9.00 -33.14
CA GLN A 23 -34.52 -9.86 -32.08
C GLN A 23 -33.71 -9.78 -30.78
N GLU A 24 -32.38 -9.73 -30.87
CA GLU A 24 -31.51 -9.58 -29.70
C GLU A 24 -31.57 -8.17 -29.09
N GLU A 25 -31.75 -7.13 -29.92
CA GLU A 25 -32.00 -5.76 -29.45
C GLU A 25 -33.33 -5.67 -28.68
N GLU A 26 -34.37 -6.34 -29.16
CA GLU A 26 -35.69 -6.37 -28.52
C GLU A 26 -35.67 -7.16 -27.20
N LYS A 27 -34.98 -8.31 -27.16
CA LYS A 27 -34.73 -9.05 -25.91
C LYS A 27 -33.98 -8.19 -24.88
N THR A 28 -32.95 -7.48 -25.32
CA THR A 28 -32.16 -6.61 -24.44
C THR A 28 -33.01 -5.45 -23.90
N LYS A 29 -33.88 -4.85 -24.72
CA LYS A 29 -34.82 -3.81 -24.27
C LYS A 29 -35.84 -4.35 -23.26
N ASN A 30 -36.32 -5.58 -23.42
CA ASN A 30 -37.23 -6.21 -22.46
C ASN A 30 -36.53 -6.47 -21.12
N ILE A 31 -35.32 -7.03 -21.12
CA ILE A 31 -34.52 -7.24 -19.90
C ILE A 31 -34.24 -5.92 -19.17
N ILE A 32 -33.91 -4.85 -19.90
CA ILE A 32 -33.69 -3.51 -19.31
C ILE A 32 -34.99 -2.97 -18.69
N THR A 33 -36.15 -3.26 -19.28
CA THR A 33 -37.45 -2.81 -18.77
C THR A 33 -37.82 -3.56 -17.49
N GLU A 34 -37.63 -4.89 -17.45
CA GLU A 34 -37.81 -5.71 -16.25
C GLU A 34 -36.87 -5.29 -15.11
N LEU A 35 -35.60 -4.99 -15.42
CA LEU A 35 -34.64 -4.48 -14.43
C LEU A 35 -35.04 -3.10 -13.88
N LYS A 36 -35.62 -2.21 -14.71
CA LYS A 36 -36.14 -0.90 -14.26
C LYS A 36 -37.36 -1.04 -13.36
N GLU A 37 -38.24 -2.01 -13.61
CA GLU A 37 -39.39 -2.30 -12.75
C GLU A 37 -38.95 -2.93 -11.42
N SER A 38 -38.00 -3.86 -11.45
CA SER A 38 -37.39 -4.46 -10.26
C SER A 38 -36.68 -3.40 -9.38
N HIS A 39 -35.99 -2.43 -9.99
CA HIS A 39 -35.36 -1.32 -9.28
C HIS A 39 -36.37 -0.34 -8.64
N LYS A 40 -37.52 -0.09 -9.29
CA LYS A 40 -38.63 0.70 -8.72
C LYS A 40 -39.25 -0.01 -7.51
N LEU A 41 -39.36 -1.34 -7.54
CA LEU A 41 -39.86 -2.16 -6.43
C LEU A 41 -38.90 -2.15 -5.22
N THR A 42 -37.58 -2.11 -5.44
CA THR A 42 -36.58 -2.00 -4.36
C THR A 42 -36.57 -0.61 -3.69
N LYS A 43 -36.84 0.47 -4.44
CA LYS A 43 -36.99 1.82 -3.84
C LYS A 43 -38.23 1.95 -2.95
N ARG A 44 -39.31 1.22 -3.22
CA ARG A 44 -40.55 1.24 -2.40
C ARG A 44 -40.42 0.50 -1.06
N HIS A 45 -39.45 -0.40 -0.90
CA HIS A 45 -39.30 -1.22 0.32
C HIS A 45 -38.23 -0.70 1.31
N LYS A 46 -37.82 0.57 1.21
CA LYS A 46 -36.79 1.17 2.10
C LYS A 46 -37.27 1.52 3.52
N CYS A 47 -38.38 0.97 3.97
CA CYS A 47 -38.79 0.93 5.36
C CYS A 47 -39.50 -0.40 5.60
N ILE A 48 -38.79 -1.40 6.16
CA ILE A 48 -39.28 -2.45 7.08
C ILE A 48 -38.16 -3.51 7.30
N GLY A 49 -37.65 -3.56 8.53
CA GLY A 49 -37.27 -4.75 9.30
C GLY A 49 -36.31 -5.82 8.74
N ARG A 50 -35.13 -5.90 9.38
CA ARG A 50 -33.99 -6.85 9.33
C ARG A 50 -34.21 -8.38 9.15
N LYS A 51 -35.41 -8.93 8.97
CA LYS A 51 -35.63 -10.41 9.00
C LYS A 51 -35.77 -11.13 7.65
N ARG A 52 -35.89 -10.44 6.51
CA ARG A 52 -36.01 -11.07 5.17
C ARG A 52 -34.75 -11.03 4.29
N LYS A 53 -33.67 -10.39 4.75
CA LYS A 53 -32.45 -10.19 3.96
C LYS A 53 -31.70 -11.49 3.64
N LEU A 54 -31.72 -12.46 4.57
CA LEU A 54 -30.94 -13.70 4.43
C LEU A 54 -31.52 -14.72 3.44
N GLN A 55 -32.83 -14.67 3.11
CA GLN A 55 -33.44 -15.62 2.17
C GLN A 55 -33.44 -15.15 0.71
N MET A 56 -33.29 -13.84 0.46
CA MET A 56 -33.30 -13.28 -0.90
C MET A 56 -31.90 -13.14 -1.51
N GLU A 57 -30.85 -12.95 -0.69
CA GLU A 57 -29.46 -12.92 -1.17
C GLU A 57 -29.03 -14.27 -1.75
N THR A 58 -29.50 -15.40 -1.19
CA THR A 58 -29.15 -16.74 -1.66
C THR A 58 -29.77 -17.10 -3.02
N ILE A 59 -30.97 -16.61 -3.34
CA ILE A 59 -31.64 -16.90 -4.63
C ILE A 59 -31.12 -15.97 -5.74
N GLY A 60 -30.80 -14.72 -5.41
CA GLY A 60 -30.20 -13.77 -6.37
C GLY A 60 -28.78 -14.14 -6.79
N ASP A 61 -27.97 -14.63 -5.85
CA ASP A 61 -26.58 -15.05 -6.14
C ASP A 61 -26.52 -16.37 -6.90
N LEU A 62 -27.49 -17.28 -6.72
CA LEU A 62 -27.56 -18.54 -7.49
C LEU A 62 -28.04 -18.32 -8.94
N LEU A 63 -28.94 -17.36 -9.19
CA LEU A 63 -29.44 -17.09 -10.54
C LEU A 63 -28.49 -16.23 -11.39
N MET A 64 -27.64 -15.40 -10.77
CA MET A 64 -26.70 -14.51 -11.49
C MET A 64 -25.37 -15.19 -11.85
N LYS A 65 -24.94 -16.21 -11.11
CA LYS A 65 -23.58 -16.78 -11.24
C LYS A 65 -23.45 -17.87 -12.31
N GLU A 66 -24.54 -18.53 -12.72
CA GLU A 66 -24.48 -19.60 -13.73
C GLU A 66 -24.83 -19.15 -15.16
N SER A 67 -25.56 -18.05 -15.34
CA SER A 67 -26.06 -17.64 -16.67
C SER A 67 -25.21 -16.56 -17.36
N ILE A 68 -24.60 -15.63 -16.62
CA ILE A 68 -23.99 -14.43 -17.23
C ILE A 68 -22.52 -14.66 -17.63
N ASP A 69 -21.72 -15.34 -16.81
CA ASP A 69 -20.29 -15.54 -17.10
C ASP A 69 -20.05 -16.50 -18.27
N LYS A 70 -20.92 -17.51 -18.44
CA LYS A 70 -20.75 -18.53 -19.48
C LYS A 70 -21.15 -18.02 -20.86
N ASP A 71 -22.25 -17.27 -20.96
CA ASP A 71 -22.75 -16.76 -22.24
C ASP A 71 -21.98 -15.52 -22.73
N PHE A 72 -21.46 -14.69 -21.81
CA PHE A 72 -20.72 -13.46 -22.17
C PHE A 72 -19.28 -13.76 -22.60
N GLY A 73 -18.60 -14.71 -21.95
CA GLY A 73 -17.28 -15.17 -22.36
C GLY A 73 -17.28 -15.82 -23.75
N ASP A 74 -18.32 -16.63 -24.04
CA ASP A 74 -18.49 -17.31 -25.33
C ASP A 74 -18.85 -16.33 -26.46
N TYR A 75 -19.47 -15.19 -26.13
CA TYR A 75 -19.77 -14.10 -27.06
C TYR A 75 -18.52 -13.29 -27.46
N LEU A 76 -17.65 -12.98 -26.49
CA LEU A 76 -16.40 -12.26 -26.72
C LEU A 76 -15.40 -13.09 -27.53
N ASP A 77 -15.33 -14.40 -27.28
CA ASP A 77 -14.47 -15.32 -28.04
C ASP A 77 -14.94 -15.48 -29.50
N LYS A 78 -16.27 -15.53 -29.73
CA LYS A 78 -16.85 -15.54 -31.09
C LYS A 78 -16.56 -14.24 -31.85
N ILE A 79 -16.61 -13.07 -31.19
CA ILE A 79 -16.27 -11.78 -31.79
C ILE A 79 -14.77 -11.69 -32.13
N SER A 80 -13.90 -12.20 -31.26
CA SER A 80 -12.45 -12.24 -31.47
C SER A 80 -12.10 -13.10 -32.71
N LYS A 81 -12.66 -14.30 -32.80
CA LYS A 81 -12.49 -15.21 -33.96
C LYS A 81 -13.07 -14.66 -35.26
N LEU A 82 -14.16 -13.88 -35.18
CA LEU A 82 -14.73 -13.18 -36.34
C LEU A 82 -13.80 -12.07 -36.83
N LYS A 83 -13.18 -11.31 -35.91
CA LYS A 83 -12.17 -10.29 -36.23
C LYS A 83 -10.97 -10.89 -36.96
N GLU A 84 -10.42 -12.01 -36.49
CA GLU A 84 -9.30 -12.70 -37.14
C GLU A 84 -9.65 -13.19 -38.56
N ARG A 85 -10.84 -13.78 -38.76
CA ARG A 85 -11.28 -14.24 -40.10
C ARG A 85 -11.50 -13.09 -41.08
N ILE A 86 -11.97 -11.93 -40.60
CA ILE A 86 -12.14 -10.73 -41.42
C ILE A 86 -10.76 -10.15 -41.82
N TYR A 87 -9.79 -10.15 -40.90
CA TYR A 87 -8.40 -9.73 -41.20
C TYR A 87 -7.72 -10.66 -42.21
N LEU A 88 -7.92 -11.98 -42.10
CA LEU A 88 -7.38 -12.95 -43.07
C LEU A 88 -8.02 -12.80 -44.47
N HIS A 89 -9.32 -12.46 -44.55
CA HIS A 89 -9.99 -12.28 -45.84
C HIS A 89 -9.64 -10.95 -46.54
N GLN A 90 -9.17 -9.95 -45.82
CA GLN A 90 -8.68 -8.69 -46.42
C GLN A 90 -7.36 -8.84 -47.18
N ALA A 91 -6.60 -9.91 -46.96
CA ALA A 91 -5.32 -10.16 -47.63
C ALA A 91 -5.43 -10.76 -49.05
N LEU A 92 -6.64 -11.13 -49.53
CA LEU A 92 -6.80 -11.96 -50.74
C LEU A 92 -7.66 -11.38 -51.89
N PHE A 93 -8.14 -10.12 -51.85
CA PHE A 93 -8.99 -9.59 -52.94
C PHE A 93 -8.63 -8.17 -53.46
N GLN A 94 -8.59 -8.06 -54.80
CA GLN A 94 -8.28 -6.89 -55.63
C GLN A 94 -9.32 -5.74 -55.55
N PRO A 95 -8.95 -4.50 -55.95
CA PRO A 95 -9.46 -3.25 -55.35
C PRO A 95 -10.79 -2.71 -55.89
N ARG A 96 -11.67 -3.52 -56.50
CA ARG A 96 -12.95 -3.04 -57.08
C ARG A 96 -14.23 -3.44 -56.33
N PHE A 97 -14.14 -4.18 -55.22
CA PHE A 97 -15.28 -4.50 -54.34
C PHE A 97 -15.27 -3.78 -52.98
N LEU A 98 -14.37 -2.82 -52.80
CA LEU A 98 -14.12 -2.15 -51.51
C LEU A 98 -15.22 -1.16 -51.08
N PHE A 99 -16.03 -0.60 -51.98
CA PHE A 99 -16.92 0.49 -51.56
C PHE A 99 -18.19 0.03 -50.79
N ILE A 100 -18.80 -1.09 -51.19
CA ILE A 100 -20.02 -1.60 -50.53
C ILE A 100 -19.70 -2.38 -49.25
N SER A 101 -18.54 -3.05 -49.22
CA SER A 101 -18.02 -3.79 -48.06
C SER A 101 -17.49 -2.84 -46.97
N LEU A 102 -16.82 -1.75 -47.34
CA LEU A 102 -16.34 -0.77 -46.36
C LEU A 102 -17.50 -0.01 -45.71
N LEU A 103 -18.55 0.37 -46.45
CA LEU A 103 -19.72 1.07 -45.88
C LEU A 103 -20.55 0.18 -44.95
N THR A 104 -20.64 -1.13 -45.24
CA THR A 104 -21.31 -2.09 -44.35
C THR A 104 -20.48 -2.37 -43.10
N VAL A 105 -19.16 -2.49 -43.22
CA VAL A 105 -18.26 -2.62 -42.06
C VAL A 105 -18.27 -1.35 -41.21
N ILE A 106 -18.25 -0.16 -41.81
CA ILE A 106 -18.35 1.11 -41.08
C ILE A 106 -19.70 1.23 -40.38
N SER A 107 -20.80 0.84 -41.02
CA SER A 107 -22.13 0.83 -40.40
C SER A 107 -22.22 -0.14 -39.21
N VAL A 108 -21.66 -1.35 -39.33
CA VAL A 108 -21.62 -2.36 -38.25
C VAL A 108 -20.69 -1.93 -37.12
N VAL A 109 -19.53 -1.35 -37.42
CA VAL A 109 -18.59 -0.83 -36.42
C VAL A 109 -19.16 0.41 -35.73
N TRP A 110 -19.85 1.27 -36.45
CA TRP A 110 -20.49 2.46 -35.89
C TRP A 110 -21.68 2.09 -35.01
N THR A 111 -22.53 1.16 -35.44
CA THR A 111 -23.62 0.63 -34.59
C THR A 111 -23.08 -0.13 -33.38
N ALA A 112 -22.04 -0.96 -33.54
CA ALA A 112 -21.39 -1.63 -32.41
C ALA A 112 -20.75 -0.63 -31.44
N ASN A 113 -20.08 0.43 -31.92
CA ASN A 113 -19.54 1.48 -31.06
C ASN A 113 -20.65 2.30 -30.40
N THR A 114 -21.76 2.56 -31.08
CA THR A 114 -22.89 3.31 -30.50
C THR A 114 -23.58 2.47 -29.43
N ILE A 115 -23.78 1.17 -29.66
CA ILE A 115 -24.29 0.22 -28.67
C ILE A 115 -23.31 0.10 -27.50
N MET A 116 -22.00 0.01 -27.75
CA MET A 116 -20.99 -0.09 -26.70
C MET A 116 -20.85 1.22 -25.90
N VAL A 117 -21.06 2.38 -26.52
CA VAL A 117 -21.16 3.68 -25.83
C VAL A 117 -22.44 3.75 -25.01
N SER A 118 -23.60 3.37 -25.55
CA SER A 118 -24.86 3.33 -24.80
C SER A 118 -24.85 2.28 -23.68
N VAL A 119 -24.15 1.15 -23.86
CA VAL A 119 -23.92 0.13 -22.83
C VAL A 119 -22.90 0.64 -21.81
N ASN A 120 -21.84 1.36 -22.19
CA ASN A 120 -20.93 1.99 -21.21
C ASN A 120 -21.56 3.17 -20.47
N GLU A 121 -22.46 3.93 -21.10
CA GLU A 121 -23.25 4.97 -20.44
C GLU A 121 -24.30 4.33 -19.52
N PHE A 122 -24.93 3.23 -19.95
CA PHE A 122 -25.87 2.47 -19.11
C PHE A 122 -25.14 1.79 -17.94
N ILE A 123 -24.00 1.12 -18.16
CA ILE A 123 -23.12 0.57 -17.14
C ILE A 123 -22.55 1.69 -16.26
N SER A 124 -22.23 2.87 -16.78
CA SER A 124 -21.86 4.02 -15.93
C SER A 124 -23.05 4.60 -15.15
N SER A 125 -24.28 4.44 -15.64
CA SER A 125 -25.49 4.86 -14.94
C SER A 125 -26.00 3.85 -13.91
N VAL A 126 -25.70 2.55 -14.10
CA VAL A 126 -26.17 1.40 -13.30
C VAL A 126 -25.07 0.87 -12.36
N PHE A 127 -23.83 0.83 -12.85
CA PHE A 127 -22.60 0.34 -12.18
C PHE A 127 -21.48 1.38 -12.13
N GLY A 128 -21.72 2.65 -12.49
CA GLY A 128 -20.75 3.72 -12.27
C GLY A 128 -20.26 3.63 -10.83
N PRO A 129 -18.94 3.81 -10.60
CA PRO A 129 -18.27 3.38 -9.37
C PRO A 129 -19.15 3.81 -8.24
N HIS A 130 -19.67 2.86 -7.44
CA HIS A 130 -20.58 3.13 -6.35
C HIS A 130 -20.10 4.42 -5.69
N ARG A 131 -20.77 5.54 -6.00
CA ARG A 131 -20.56 6.75 -5.23
C ARG A 131 -21.09 6.30 -3.89
N LEU A 132 -20.17 5.98 -2.98
CA LEU A 132 -20.44 6.15 -1.56
C LEU A 132 -21.27 7.44 -1.47
N PRO A 133 -22.44 7.42 -0.81
CA PRO A 133 -23.31 8.59 -0.77
C PRO A 133 -22.43 9.80 -0.51
N ALA A 134 -22.41 10.76 -1.46
CA ALA A 134 -21.64 11.97 -1.28
C ALA A 134 -22.13 12.56 0.04
N CYS A 135 -21.27 12.51 1.05
CA CYS A 135 -21.62 12.99 2.38
C CYS A 135 -21.85 14.50 2.21
N PRO A 136 -22.94 15.07 2.74
CA PRO A 136 -23.17 16.50 2.62
C PRO A 136 -22.00 17.23 3.31
N TYR A 137 -21.16 17.91 2.53
CA TYR A 137 -20.05 18.68 3.08
C TYR A 137 -20.62 19.93 3.75
N TYR A 138 -20.45 20.06 5.07
CA TYR A 138 -20.65 21.35 5.73
C TYR A 138 -19.33 22.13 5.67
N PHE A 139 -19.25 23.04 4.69
CA PHE A 139 -18.18 24.03 4.61
C PHE A 139 -18.40 25.05 5.74
N GLN A 140 -17.68 24.91 6.86
CA GLN A 140 -17.46 26.05 7.75
C GLN A 140 -16.35 26.90 7.13
N ARG A 141 -16.60 28.20 6.95
CA ARG A 141 -15.66 29.13 6.32
C ARG A 141 -14.28 29.05 6.97
N ASP A 142 -13.26 29.12 6.11
CA ASP A 142 -11.84 29.16 6.42
C ASP A 142 -11.54 30.07 7.62
N THR A 143 -11.43 29.46 8.79
CA THR A 143 -10.93 30.11 9.99
C THR A 143 -9.49 29.65 10.14
N TYR A 144 -8.56 30.49 9.70
CA TYR A 144 -7.13 30.30 9.98
C TYR A 144 -6.95 30.28 11.49
N CYS A 145 -6.72 29.09 12.03
CA CYS A 145 -6.36 28.91 13.44
C CYS A 145 -4.87 28.58 13.48
N GLU A 146 -4.10 29.30 14.27
CA GLU A 146 -2.77 28.83 14.65
C GLU A 146 -2.95 27.93 15.88
N ALA A 147 -2.52 26.68 15.78
CA ALA A 147 -2.59 25.75 16.91
C ALA A 147 -1.49 26.11 17.93
N PRO A 148 -1.79 26.54 19.16
CA PRO A 148 -0.77 26.64 20.18
C PRO A 148 -0.33 25.21 20.57
N LEU A 149 0.85 24.83 20.13
CA LEU A 149 1.59 23.71 20.70
C LEU A 149 2.12 24.11 22.09
N PRO A 150 2.23 23.18 23.06
CA PRO A 150 2.07 21.73 22.93
C PRO A 150 0.71 21.20 23.44
N LEU A 151 0.19 20.18 22.77
CA LEU A 151 -0.95 19.37 23.22
C LEU A 151 -0.54 18.60 24.48
N SER A 152 -1.08 18.96 25.63
CA SER A 152 -0.64 18.43 26.93
C SER A 152 -1.07 16.96 27.16
N THR A 153 -0.21 16.13 27.76
CA THR A 153 -0.55 14.73 28.15
C THR A 153 -1.70 14.62 29.14
N LYS A 154 -2.03 15.70 29.87
CA LYS A 154 -3.09 15.66 30.87
C LYS A 154 -4.43 15.28 30.26
N ARG A 155 -4.71 15.70 29.01
CA ARG A 155 -5.91 15.31 28.26
C ARG A 155 -5.86 13.87 27.77
N MET A 156 -4.70 13.42 27.29
CA MET A 156 -4.49 12.03 26.85
C MET A 156 -4.75 11.02 27.98
N LYS A 157 -4.32 11.35 29.21
CA LYS A 157 -4.49 10.50 30.40
C LYS A 157 -5.90 10.55 31.00
N SER A 158 -6.66 11.64 30.80
CA SER A 158 -8.06 11.75 31.24
C SER A 158 -9.05 11.17 30.22
N GLY A 159 -8.57 10.78 29.04
CA GLY A 159 -9.42 10.34 27.93
C GLY A 159 -10.22 11.50 27.31
N GLU A 160 -9.74 12.74 27.45
CA GLU A 160 -10.27 13.86 26.68
C GLU A 160 -9.69 13.84 25.25
N ALA A 161 -10.42 14.45 24.30
CA ALA A 161 -9.93 14.63 22.94
C ALA A 161 -8.54 15.30 22.94
N PHE A 162 -7.65 14.80 22.09
CA PHE A 162 -6.26 15.27 22.05
C PHE A 162 -6.20 16.73 21.61
N LEU A 163 -7.08 17.07 20.69
CA LEU A 163 -7.36 18.42 20.24
C LEU A 163 -8.45 19.04 21.13
N GLY A 164 -8.10 20.14 21.80
CA GLY A 164 -9.07 20.93 22.56
C GLY A 164 -9.93 21.85 21.68
N GLU A 165 -10.68 22.74 22.33
CA GLU A 165 -11.38 23.84 21.66
C GLU A 165 -10.35 24.74 20.98
N PHE A 166 -10.42 24.88 19.65
CA PHE A 166 -9.61 25.86 18.93
C PHE A 166 -10.28 27.23 18.95
N CYS A 167 -9.49 28.28 19.19
CA CYS A 167 -9.95 29.66 19.17
C CYS A 167 -9.77 30.30 17.79
N GLY A 168 -10.87 30.80 17.24
CA GLY A 168 -10.90 31.88 16.26
C GLY A 168 -12.30 32.51 16.25
N ASN A 169 -12.44 33.74 16.77
CA ASN A 169 -13.68 34.52 16.83
C ASN A 169 -14.84 33.93 17.67
N GLY A 170 -14.56 33.45 18.89
CA GLY A 170 -15.61 33.08 19.84
C GLY A 170 -16.37 31.78 19.52
N ILE A 171 -15.91 31.02 18.53
CA ILE A 171 -16.40 29.67 18.23
C ILE A 171 -15.40 28.69 18.83
N SER A 172 -15.81 28.01 19.90
CA SER A 172 -15.17 26.78 20.35
C SER A 172 -15.50 25.67 19.36
N ILE A 173 -14.48 24.99 18.84
CA ILE A 173 -14.66 23.82 17.98
C ILE A 173 -14.02 22.62 18.67
N THR A 174 -14.86 21.71 19.17
CA THR A 174 -14.42 20.41 19.67
C THR A 174 -14.20 19.45 18.50
N PHE A 175 -12.99 18.93 18.35
CA PHE A 175 -12.65 17.96 17.31
C PHE A 175 -13.12 16.56 17.71
N GLY A 176 -14.19 16.06 17.08
CA GLY A 176 -14.61 14.67 17.23
C GLY A 176 -13.91 13.76 16.21
N CYS A 177 -12.75 13.19 16.56
CA CYS A 177 -11.94 12.41 15.63
C CYS A 177 -12.64 11.13 15.13
N ASP A 178 -13.56 10.55 15.92
CA ASP A 178 -14.33 9.35 15.55
C ASP A 178 -15.10 9.53 14.23
N SER A 179 -15.61 10.74 13.96
CA SER A 179 -16.37 11.05 12.76
C SER A 179 -15.60 10.81 11.45
N TYR A 180 -14.27 10.89 11.47
CA TYR A 180 -13.41 10.63 10.29
C TYR A 180 -13.20 9.14 10.01
N PHE A 181 -13.55 8.26 10.95
CA PHE A 181 -13.43 6.81 10.81
C PHE A 181 -14.77 6.13 10.50
N GLU A 182 -15.89 6.83 10.70
CA GLU A 182 -17.24 6.33 10.46
C GLU A 182 -17.71 6.46 9.00
N ALA A 183 -18.73 5.68 8.65
CA ALA A 183 -19.37 5.75 7.33
C ALA A 183 -20.39 6.89 7.29
N CYS A 184 -20.27 7.79 6.31
CA CYS A 184 -21.29 8.78 5.98
C CYS A 184 -21.66 9.78 7.08
N GLN A 185 -20.68 10.52 7.61
CA GLN A 185 -20.94 11.76 8.33
C GLN A 185 -20.33 12.97 7.61
N ALA A 186 -21.05 14.09 7.65
CA ALA A 186 -20.51 15.39 7.33
C ALA A 186 -19.46 15.74 8.38
N TYR A 187 -18.17 15.67 8.04
CA TYR A 187 -17.11 16.12 8.93
C TYR A 187 -16.73 17.56 8.61
N PRO A 188 -16.36 18.36 9.62
CA PRO A 188 -15.92 19.73 9.38
C PRO A 188 -14.58 19.74 8.62
N ILE A 189 -14.52 20.61 7.60
CA ILE A 189 -13.30 20.88 6.83
C ILE A 189 -12.64 22.13 7.40
N PHE A 190 -11.59 21.93 8.19
CA PHE A 190 -10.67 23.00 8.57
C PHE A 190 -9.56 23.11 7.51
N GLY A 191 -9.44 24.27 6.88
CA GLY A 191 -8.28 24.62 6.06
C GLY A 191 -7.15 25.21 6.92
N GLY A 192 -5.90 25.01 6.52
CA GLY A 192 -4.78 25.84 6.98
C GLY A 192 -4.10 25.47 8.29
N LEU A 193 -4.55 24.44 9.03
CA LEU A 193 -3.85 23.94 10.21
C LEU A 193 -2.56 23.20 9.81
N LYS A 194 -1.41 23.66 10.31
CA LYS A 194 -0.09 23.07 10.04
C LYS A 194 0.69 22.93 11.32
N LEU A 195 1.41 21.82 11.46
CA LEU A 195 2.39 21.66 12.52
C LEU A 195 3.68 22.37 12.14
N VAL A 196 4.08 23.37 12.91
CA VAL A 196 5.38 24.03 12.74
C VAL A 196 6.18 23.83 14.01
N ASP A 197 7.40 23.30 13.85
CA ASP A 197 8.37 23.23 14.94
C ASP A 197 8.79 24.65 15.32
N GLN A 198 8.24 25.18 16.41
CA GLN A 198 8.66 26.48 16.95
C GLN A 198 10.12 26.39 17.41
N ASP A 199 10.93 27.42 17.18
CA ASP A 199 12.36 27.43 17.54
C ASP A 199 12.58 27.30 19.06
N ASP A 200 11.62 27.75 19.86
CA ASP A 200 11.64 27.73 21.33
C ASP A 200 11.04 26.45 21.96
N LEU A 201 10.68 25.44 21.14
CA LEU A 201 10.19 24.15 21.62
C LEU A 201 11.17 23.54 22.63
N ARG A 202 10.73 23.42 23.89
CA ARG A 202 11.57 22.92 24.98
C ARG A 202 11.73 21.40 24.89
N VAL A 203 12.95 20.92 24.68
CA VAL A 203 13.25 19.48 24.47
C VAL A 203 13.99 18.81 25.62
N SER A 204 14.03 19.42 26.81
CA SER A 204 14.55 18.72 27.99
C SER A 204 13.67 17.50 28.32
N CYS A 205 14.25 16.49 28.97
CA CYS A 205 13.54 15.25 29.28
C CYS A 205 12.27 15.45 30.11
N PHE A 206 12.26 16.45 31.01
CA PHE A 206 11.06 16.85 31.75
C PHE A 206 9.92 17.20 30.80
N PHE A 207 10.16 18.11 29.84
CA PHE A 207 9.13 18.55 28.92
C PHE A 207 8.71 17.47 27.92
N ILE A 208 9.63 16.60 27.48
CA ILE A 208 9.30 15.45 26.62
C ILE A 208 8.32 14.51 27.36
N LYS A 209 8.66 14.12 28.59
CA LYS A 209 7.83 13.21 29.41
C LYS A 209 6.55 13.86 29.93
N ASP A 210 6.50 15.18 30.02
CA ASP A 210 5.29 15.94 30.36
C ASP A 210 4.32 16.04 29.18
N ARG A 211 4.80 16.07 27.93
CA ARG A 211 3.94 16.18 26.73
C ARG A 211 3.72 14.90 25.93
N GLN A 212 4.51 13.85 26.17
CA GLN A 212 4.28 12.52 25.60
C GLN A 212 3.98 11.48 26.67
N TYR A 213 3.05 10.57 26.38
CA TYR A 213 2.88 9.36 27.17
C TYR A 213 3.89 8.31 26.73
N LEU A 214 4.84 7.97 27.60
CA LEU A 214 5.90 6.99 27.35
C LEU A 214 5.86 5.92 28.45
N PRO A 215 5.33 4.72 28.17
CA PRO A 215 5.24 3.66 29.17
C PRO A 215 6.62 3.26 29.71
N SER A 216 6.75 3.16 31.03
CA SER A 216 7.99 2.74 31.69
C SER A 216 8.16 1.22 31.80
N LYS A 217 7.09 0.46 31.52
CA LYS A 217 7.09 -1.01 31.50
C LYS A 217 6.36 -1.52 30.26
N PRO A 218 6.70 -2.73 29.76
CA PRO A 218 5.94 -3.38 28.70
C PRO A 218 4.45 -3.49 29.08
N LEU A 219 3.55 -3.32 28.10
CA LEU A 219 2.10 -3.38 28.34
C LEU A 219 1.60 -4.81 28.49
N THR A 220 2.25 -5.76 27.81
CA THR A 220 1.94 -7.20 27.89
C THR A 220 3.21 -8.06 27.99
N PRO A 221 3.12 -9.30 28.54
CA PRO A 221 4.22 -10.26 28.52
C PRO A 221 4.68 -10.61 27.11
N GLU A 222 3.72 -10.76 26.18
CA GLU A 222 3.99 -11.05 24.78
C GLU A 222 4.86 -9.98 24.12
N GLU A 223 4.56 -8.70 24.34
CA GLU A 223 5.39 -7.60 23.86
C GLU A 223 6.75 -7.55 24.56
N SER A 224 6.83 -7.89 25.85
CA SER A 224 8.09 -7.92 26.62
C SER A 224 9.08 -8.94 26.07
N GLU A 225 8.60 -10.07 25.57
CA GLU A 225 9.42 -11.18 25.06
C GLU A 225 9.76 -11.05 23.56
N PHE A 226 9.16 -10.08 22.88
CA PHE A 226 9.35 -9.84 21.46
C PHE A 226 9.82 -8.39 21.16
N PRO A 227 11.05 -8.00 21.54
CA PRO A 227 11.54 -6.66 21.25
C PRO A 227 11.73 -6.40 19.75
N ILE A 228 11.36 -5.21 19.30
CA ILE A 228 11.48 -4.74 17.91
C ILE A 228 12.50 -3.61 17.83
N ALA A 229 13.28 -3.59 16.75
CA ALA A 229 14.13 -2.47 16.39
C ALA A 229 13.44 -1.59 15.33
N PHE A 230 13.18 -0.33 15.65
CA PHE A 230 12.73 0.67 14.70
C PHE A 230 13.94 1.46 14.21
N VAL A 231 14.22 1.42 12.92
CA VAL A 231 15.33 2.14 12.30
C VAL A 231 14.78 3.18 11.36
N LYS A 232 14.96 4.45 11.69
CA LYS A 232 14.33 5.56 10.97
C LYS A 232 15.35 6.51 10.37
N THR A 233 15.20 6.86 9.09
CA THR A 233 15.94 7.95 8.46
C THR A 233 15.16 9.25 8.64
N VAL A 234 15.82 10.30 9.13
CA VAL A 234 15.15 11.56 9.53
C VAL A 234 15.93 12.80 9.11
N LYS A 235 15.20 13.88 8.82
CA LYS A 235 15.74 15.15 8.33
C LYS A 235 15.12 16.38 8.98
N ARG A 236 13.84 16.34 9.35
CA ARG A 236 13.07 17.50 9.83
C ARG A 236 11.84 17.07 10.63
N ASP A 237 11.11 18.07 11.14
CA ASP A 237 9.85 17.91 11.88
C ASP A 237 10.03 17.11 13.18
N TYR A 238 10.91 17.60 14.06
CA TYR A 238 11.25 16.97 15.32
C TYR A 238 10.01 16.70 16.18
N TYR A 239 9.08 17.65 16.30
CA TYR A 239 7.93 17.44 17.17
C TYR A 239 6.99 16.34 16.63
N PHE A 240 6.87 16.22 15.31
CA PHE A 240 6.20 15.08 14.68
C PHE A 240 6.91 13.76 14.97
N LEU A 241 8.24 13.71 14.81
CA LEU A 241 9.02 12.51 15.11
C LEU A 241 8.91 12.09 16.58
N GLU A 242 8.82 13.05 17.49
CA GLU A 242 8.60 12.80 18.91
C GLU A 242 7.20 12.20 19.16
N MET A 243 6.16 12.73 18.51
CA MET A 243 4.80 12.17 18.59
C MET A 243 4.73 10.76 18.00
N GLU A 244 5.39 10.51 16.87
CA GLU A 244 5.46 9.17 16.24
C GLU A 244 6.26 8.17 17.06
N LEU A 245 7.35 8.62 17.69
CA LEU A 245 8.07 7.78 18.66
C LEU A 245 7.11 7.39 19.79
N ALA A 246 6.37 8.35 20.37
CA ALA A 246 5.43 8.07 21.45
C ALA A 246 4.30 7.09 21.02
N ALA A 247 3.85 7.15 19.77
CA ALA A 247 2.83 6.24 19.24
C ALA A 247 3.28 4.78 19.16
N THR A 248 4.60 4.55 19.02
CA THR A 248 5.19 3.20 18.91
C THR A 248 6.07 2.83 20.11
N TYR A 249 6.24 3.73 21.09
CA TYR A 249 7.21 3.58 22.17
C TYR A 249 6.84 2.42 23.10
N ALA A 250 7.75 1.47 23.23
CA ALA A 250 7.73 0.47 24.26
C ALA A 250 9.14 0.34 24.87
N PRO A 251 9.27 0.21 26.20
CA PRO A 251 10.56 0.25 26.88
C PRO A 251 11.49 -0.94 26.55
N GLN A 252 10.93 -2.06 26.09
CA GLN A 252 11.70 -3.22 25.64
C GLN A 252 12.22 -3.08 24.21
N ASN A 253 11.58 -2.26 23.37
CA ASN A 253 12.00 -2.02 21.98
C ASN A 253 13.25 -1.16 21.90
N VAL A 254 13.84 -1.09 20.71
CA VAL A 254 15.01 -0.26 20.42
C VAL A 254 14.68 0.68 19.25
N TYR A 255 15.06 1.95 19.36
CA TYR A 255 14.82 2.95 18.33
C TYR A 255 16.16 3.55 17.90
N CYS A 256 16.45 3.54 16.60
CA CYS A 256 17.65 4.16 16.08
C CYS A 256 17.31 5.13 14.95
N PHE A 257 17.81 6.36 15.07
CA PHE A 257 17.61 7.44 14.11
C PHE A 257 18.89 7.75 13.36
N SER A 258 18.85 7.68 12.04
CA SER A 258 19.92 8.18 11.18
C SER A 258 19.56 9.54 10.64
N ILE A 259 20.40 10.54 10.94
CA ILE A 259 20.11 11.95 10.63
C ILE A 259 20.72 12.33 9.28
N ASP A 260 19.93 13.01 8.46
CA ASP A 260 20.36 13.59 7.20
C ASP A 260 21.43 14.66 7.43
N ARG A 261 22.52 14.61 6.67
CA ARG A 261 23.62 15.58 6.74
C ARG A 261 23.13 17.03 6.59
N SER A 262 22.15 17.25 5.72
CA SER A 262 21.52 18.55 5.44
C SER A 262 20.48 18.99 6.48
N ALA A 263 20.20 18.19 7.51
CA ALA A 263 19.32 18.61 8.60
C ALA A 263 19.92 19.83 9.35
N THR A 264 19.04 20.69 9.88
CA THR A 264 19.48 21.89 10.59
C THR A 264 20.19 21.54 11.91
N SER A 265 21.09 22.40 12.36
CA SER A 265 21.77 22.22 13.66
C SER A 265 20.78 22.10 14.82
N LEU A 266 19.71 22.92 14.79
CA LEU A 266 18.64 22.86 15.79
C LEU A 266 17.94 21.50 15.80
N PHE A 267 17.62 20.94 14.63
CA PHE A 267 17.02 19.61 14.52
C PHE A 267 17.95 18.53 15.09
N LYS A 268 19.23 18.57 14.73
CA LYS A 268 20.26 17.64 15.23
C LYS A 268 20.39 17.68 16.75
N GLU A 269 20.41 18.88 17.32
CA GLU A 269 20.44 19.09 18.78
C GLU A 269 19.22 18.50 19.47
N ARG A 270 18.02 18.74 18.93
CA ARG A 270 16.77 18.20 19.49
C ARG A 270 16.73 16.68 19.45
N MET A 271 17.15 16.07 18.33
CA MET A 271 17.28 14.61 18.24
C MET A 271 18.26 14.08 19.28
N LYS A 272 19.39 14.76 19.52
CA LYS A 272 20.35 14.37 20.57
C LYS A 272 19.71 14.41 21.96
N ASN A 273 19.00 15.48 22.31
CA ASN A 273 18.27 15.60 23.58
C ASN A 273 17.24 14.48 23.79
N LEU A 274 16.59 14.02 22.71
CA LEU A 274 15.67 12.87 22.75
C LEU A 274 16.40 11.58 23.18
N THR A 275 17.60 11.32 22.65
CA THR A 275 18.42 10.15 23.04
C THR A 275 18.95 10.24 24.47
N GLU A 276 19.20 11.44 24.98
CA GLU A 276 19.62 11.64 26.37
C GLU A 276 18.45 11.38 27.35
N CYS A 277 17.20 11.58 26.90
CA CYS A 277 16.01 11.37 27.74
C CYS A 277 15.57 9.89 27.83
N LEU A 278 15.81 9.09 26.79
CA LEU A 278 15.26 7.74 26.64
C LEU A 278 16.37 6.71 26.43
N PRO A 279 16.52 5.71 27.32
CA PRO A 279 17.69 4.83 27.36
C PRO A 279 17.77 3.83 26.19
N ASN A 280 16.65 3.61 25.50
CA ASN A 280 16.51 2.69 24.37
C ASN A 280 16.40 3.41 23.01
N VAL A 281 16.78 4.70 22.97
CA VAL A 281 16.75 5.54 21.77
C VAL A 281 18.17 5.98 21.42
N TYR A 282 18.54 5.79 20.16
CA TYR A 282 19.90 5.97 19.66
C TYR A 282 19.93 6.83 18.40
N ILE A 283 21.05 7.51 18.17
CA ILE A 283 21.37 8.13 16.88
C ILE A 283 22.53 7.39 16.24
N GLY A 284 22.44 7.16 14.93
CA GLY A 284 23.52 6.60 14.11
C GLY A 284 24.86 7.32 14.34
N THR A 285 25.97 6.62 14.13
CA THR A 285 27.30 7.18 14.43
C THR A 285 27.74 8.24 13.42
N ARG A 286 27.09 8.31 12.25
CA ARG A 286 27.43 9.21 11.15
C ARG A 286 26.16 9.79 10.52
N GLU A 287 26.31 10.97 9.95
CA GLU A 287 25.28 11.62 9.13
C GLU A 287 25.47 11.27 7.65
N TYR A 288 24.36 11.03 6.96
CA TYR A 288 24.34 10.54 5.59
C TYR A 288 23.50 11.46 4.70
N ASP A 289 23.76 11.45 3.39
CA ASP A 289 22.86 12.12 2.44
C ASP A 289 21.60 11.26 2.23
N ILE A 290 20.52 11.61 2.93
CA ILE A 290 19.28 10.85 2.93
C ILE A 290 18.44 11.31 1.74
N GLY A 291 18.27 10.42 0.77
CA GLY A 291 17.66 10.71 -0.52
C GLY A 291 18.54 10.29 -1.70
N GLY A 292 19.86 10.25 -1.49
CA GLY A 292 20.85 9.73 -2.44
C GLY A 292 21.21 8.26 -2.22
N ASN A 293 22.38 7.85 -2.72
CA ASN A 293 22.89 6.47 -2.59
C ASN A 293 23.23 6.09 -1.14
N ASP A 294 23.43 7.08 -0.28
CA ASP A 294 23.86 6.88 1.11
C ASP A 294 22.76 6.39 2.05
N GLU A 295 21.50 6.43 1.63
CA GLU A 295 20.35 6.09 2.48
C GLU A 295 20.41 4.66 3.03
N LEU A 296 20.90 3.71 2.22
CA LEU A 296 21.12 2.34 2.68
C LEU A 296 22.12 2.28 3.84
N TYR A 297 23.23 3.01 3.76
CA TYR A 297 24.21 3.05 4.84
C TYR A 297 23.65 3.70 6.09
N ALA A 298 22.75 4.67 5.94
CA ALA A 298 22.05 5.27 7.06
C ALA A 298 21.31 4.20 7.87
N TYR A 299 20.55 3.31 7.22
CA TYR A 299 19.90 2.19 7.93
C TYR A 299 20.91 1.21 8.54
N LEU A 300 21.88 0.74 7.75
CA LEU A 300 22.86 -0.26 8.18
C LEU A 300 23.76 0.24 9.31
N ASN A 301 24.11 1.52 9.32
CA ASN A 301 24.86 2.13 10.41
C ASN A 301 24.09 2.09 11.73
N CYS A 302 22.78 2.39 11.67
CA CYS A 302 21.92 2.26 12.83
C CYS A 302 21.80 0.82 13.30
N VAL A 303 21.57 -0.14 12.37
CA VAL A 303 21.53 -1.57 12.70
C VAL A 303 22.81 -2.00 13.41
N LYS A 304 23.99 -1.67 12.85
CA LYS A 304 25.31 -1.94 13.45
C LYS A 304 25.41 -1.39 14.88
N LYS A 305 24.92 -0.18 15.11
CA LYS A 305 24.93 0.46 16.44
C LYS A 305 24.09 -0.31 17.47
N ILE A 306 22.99 -0.93 17.04
CA ILE A 306 22.04 -1.59 17.95
C ILE A 306 22.13 -3.12 17.96
N MET A 307 23.12 -3.73 17.29
CA MET A 307 23.25 -5.20 17.20
C MET A 307 23.39 -5.90 18.56
N ASN A 308 23.97 -5.23 19.55
CA ASN A 308 24.16 -5.74 20.91
C ASN A 308 22.85 -5.83 21.72
N HIS A 309 21.77 -5.19 21.28
CA HIS A 309 20.46 -5.28 21.91
C HIS A 309 19.70 -6.53 21.46
N LYS A 310 18.73 -7.00 22.26
CA LYS A 310 17.99 -8.27 22.03
C LYS A 310 16.67 -8.10 21.25
N TRP A 311 16.70 -7.47 20.09
CA TRP A 311 15.55 -7.38 19.17
C TRP A 311 15.40 -8.62 18.28
N LYS A 312 14.21 -8.82 17.70
CA LYS A 312 13.85 -9.96 16.82
C LYS A 312 13.74 -9.57 15.35
N TYR A 313 13.26 -8.35 15.10
CA TYR A 313 13.06 -7.77 13.79
C TYR A 313 13.53 -6.31 13.78
N ALA A 314 14.06 -5.87 12.64
CA ALA A 314 14.36 -4.48 12.35
C ALA A 314 13.37 -3.96 11.29
N ILE A 315 12.71 -2.84 11.56
CA ILE A 315 11.75 -2.20 10.65
C ILE A 315 12.38 -0.89 10.16
N PHE A 316 12.56 -0.77 8.85
CA PHE A 316 13.13 0.40 8.21
C PHE A 316 12.04 1.38 7.81
N LEU A 317 12.13 2.62 8.29
CA LEU A 317 11.12 3.67 8.13
C LEU A 317 11.76 4.99 7.68
N GLY A 318 11.05 5.78 6.90
CA GLY A 318 11.40 7.14 6.51
C GLY A 318 10.80 8.22 7.42
N ASN A 319 11.21 9.49 7.25
CA ASN A 319 10.88 10.61 8.13
C ASN A 319 9.39 10.68 8.50
N HIS A 320 8.50 10.55 7.52
CA HIS A 320 7.04 10.74 7.62
C HIS A 320 6.24 9.44 7.48
N ASP A 321 6.88 8.29 7.69
CA ASP A 321 6.15 7.04 7.89
C ASP A 321 5.47 7.06 9.26
N VAL A 322 4.19 6.72 9.29
CA VAL A 322 3.36 6.67 10.51
C VAL A 322 2.87 5.28 10.82
N ALA A 323 2.80 4.93 12.11
CA ALA A 323 2.34 3.62 12.54
C ALA A 323 0.83 3.46 12.35
N MET A 324 0.40 2.35 11.76
CA MET A 324 -1.01 1.99 11.57
C MET A 324 -1.48 0.85 12.48
N LYS A 325 -0.53 0.18 13.10
CA LYS A 325 -0.72 -0.92 14.03
C LYS A 325 -0.06 -0.59 15.36
N THR A 326 -0.69 -0.98 16.47
CA THR A 326 -0.13 -0.79 17.81
C THR A 326 1.10 -1.70 17.98
N ASN A 327 1.91 -1.47 19.02
CA ASN A 327 3.07 -2.33 19.25
C ASN A 327 2.68 -3.81 19.43
N ALA A 328 1.60 -4.10 20.17
CA ALA A 328 1.07 -5.45 20.34
C ALA A 328 0.66 -6.09 19.00
N GLU A 329 -0.01 -5.32 18.14
CA GLU A 329 -0.43 -5.79 16.81
C GLU A 329 0.77 -6.06 15.89
N ILE A 330 1.78 -5.19 15.90
CA ILE A 330 3.04 -5.41 15.17
C ILE A 330 3.73 -6.68 15.69
N VAL A 331 3.82 -6.88 17.01
CA VAL A 331 4.37 -8.11 17.59
C VAL A 331 3.62 -9.35 17.10
N ALA A 332 2.29 -9.33 17.09
CA ALA A 332 1.47 -10.43 16.61
C ALA A 332 1.74 -10.76 15.13
N ILE A 333 1.80 -9.73 14.27
CA ILE A 333 2.11 -9.87 12.84
C ILE A 333 3.51 -10.47 12.65
N LEU A 334 4.52 -9.94 13.33
CA LEU A 334 5.91 -10.38 13.18
C LEU A 334 6.16 -11.80 13.72
N LYS A 335 5.37 -12.24 14.72
CA LYS A 335 5.37 -13.65 15.14
C LYS A 335 4.90 -14.58 14.03
N MET A 336 3.91 -14.17 13.23
CA MET A 336 3.45 -14.95 12.07
C MET A 336 4.49 -14.98 10.96
N PHE A 337 5.32 -13.96 10.84
CA PHE A 337 6.41 -13.95 9.85
C PHE A 337 7.47 -15.01 10.14
N ASN A 338 7.63 -15.41 11.41
CA ASN A 338 8.44 -16.55 11.84
C ASN A 338 9.87 -16.61 11.23
N GLY A 339 10.57 -15.47 11.23
CA GLY A 339 11.92 -15.33 10.67
C GLY A 339 11.97 -14.96 9.18
N SER A 340 10.83 -14.89 8.50
CA SER A 340 10.75 -14.38 7.12
C SER A 340 10.91 -12.86 7.10
N ASN A 341 11.53 -12.35 6.04
CA ASN A 341 11.61 -10.91 5.78
C ASN A 341 10.35 -10.46 5.01
N ASP A 342 10.04 -9.17 5.07
CA ASP A 342 8.99 -8.55 4.26
C ASP A 342 9.56 -7.31 3.58
N ILE A 343 9.95 -7.51 2.33
CA ILE A 343 10.63 -6.52 1.48
C ILE A 343 9.88 -6.51 0.15
N PRO A 344 9.54 -5.33 -0.39
CA PRO A 344 8.92 -5.27 -1.70
C PRO A 344 9.95 -5.61 -2.77
N ILE A 345 9.62 -6.50 -3.69
CA ILE A 345 10.54 -6.93 -4.74
C ILE A 345 9.81 -6.94 -6.07
N GLU A 346 10.42 -6.32 -7.07
CA GLU A 346 10.00 -6.35 -8.45
C GLU A 346 11.16 -6.80 -9.33
N GLY A 347 10.83 -7.48 -10.43
CA GLY A 347 11.81 -7.82 -11.46
C GLY A 347 12.44 -6.57 -12.07
N LEU A 348 13.70 -6.66 -12.47
CA LEU A 348 14.38 -5.61 -13.23
C LEU A 348 14.33 -5.91 -14.74
N PRO A 349 14.15 -4.88 -15.59
CA PRO A 349 14.25 -5.06 -17.03
C PRO A 349 15.64 -5.58 -17.45
N SER A 350 15.68 -6.47 -18.44
CA SER A 350 16.90 -7.15 -18.88
C SER A 350 18.01 -6.21 -19.40
N TYR A 351 17.66 -5.03 -19.92
CA TYR A 351 18.62 -4.05 -20.42
C TYR A 351 19.43 -3.34 -19.32
N VAL A 352 19.04 -3.51 -18.04
CA VAL A 352 19.74 -2.94 -16.87
C VAL A 352 20.87 -3.86 -16.40
N LEU A 353 20.93 -5.10 -16.91
CA LEU A 353 21.82 -6.17 -16.43
C LEU A 353 23.17 -6.23 -17.15
N ASN A 354 23.79 -5.09 -17.44
CA ASN A 354 25.15 -5.06 -18.00
C ASN A 354 26.17 -5.26 -16.87
N GLY A 355 27.11 -6.19 -17.02
CA GLY A 355 28.17 -6.45 -16.03
C GLY A 355 28.22 -7.90 -15.53
N ASP A 356 29.34 -8.24 -14.90
CA ASP A 356 29.54 -9.55 -14.26
C ASP A 356 29.00 -9.53 -12.83
N TRP A 357 27.75 -9.99 -12.68
CA TRP A 357 27.05 -10.12 -11.40
C TRP A 357 27.33 -11.43 -10.66
N SER A 358 28.35 -12.20 -11.08
CA SER A 358 28.82 -13.35 -10.29
C SER A 358 29.40 -12.88 -8.94
N PHE A 359 29.34 -13.73 -7.91
CA PHE A 359 29.88 -13.35 -6.60
C PHE A 359 31.38 -13.01 -6.68
N ARG A 360 32.11 -13.66 -7.57
CA ARG A 360 33.50 -13.30 -7.92
C ARG A 360 33.59 -11.90 -8.56
N GLY A 361 32.75 -11.60 -9.54
CA GLY A 361 32.75 -10.33 -10.27
C GLY A 361 32.48 -9.13 -9.36
N ILE A 362 31.49 -9.22 -8.47
CA ILE A 362 31.13 -8.13 -7.55
C ILE A 362 31.78 -8.21 -6.17
N GLN A 363 32.55 -9.27 -5.91
CA GLN A 363 33.16 -9.56 -4.59
C GLN A 363 32.13 -9.45 -3.46
N LEU A 364 30.99 -10.13 -3.62
CA LEU A 364 29.81 -9.94 -2.76
C LEU A 364 30.07 -10.24 -1.29
N MET A 365 30.78 -11.33 -1.03
CA MET A 365 30.99 -11.88 0.31
C MET A 365 32.28 -11.34 0.92
N GLU A 366 32.26 -11.06 2.23
CA GLU A 366 33.44 -10.65 3.00
C GLU A 366 34.52 -11.74 2.99
N ASN A 367 34.09 -13.00 3.12
CA ASN A 367 34.97 -14.14 2.91
C ASN A 367 35.18 -14.40 1.42
N SER A 368 36.38 -14.11 0.94
CA SER A 368 36.77 -14.24 -0.47
C SER A 368 36.62 -15.66 -1.04
N PHE A 369 36.69 -16.71 -0.21
CA PHE A 369 36.48 -18.10 -0.67
C PHE A 369 35.03 -18.38 -1.09
N LYS A 370 34.06 -17.62 -0.58
CA LYS A 370 32.66 -17.72 -0.98
C LYS A 370 32.36 -16.99 -2.31
N ASN A 371 33.30 -16.20 -2.83
CA ASN A 371 33.14 -15.44 -4.07
C ASN A 371 33.48 -16.30 -5.30
N THR A 372 32.50 -17.06 -5.78
CA THR A 372 32.65 -17.97 -6.92
C THR A 372 32.07 -17.39 -8.22
N ALA A 373 32.48 -17.95 -9.36
CA ALA A 373 31.97 -17.55 -10.68
C ALA A 373 30.63 -18.23 -11.03
N PHE A 374 30.26 -19.30 -10.33
CA PHE A 374 29.04 -20.07 -10.60
C PHE A 374 27.82 -19.58 -9.80
N LYS A 375 28.03 -18.93 -8.65
CA LYS A 375 26.97 -18.22 -7.94
C LYS A 375 26.80 -16.82 -8.49
N LYS A 376 25.55 -16.39 -8.71
CA LYS A 376 25.22 -15.09 -9.29
C LYS A 376 24.18 -14.36 -8.45
N LEU A 377 24.39 -13.06 -8.26
CA LEU A 377 23.38 -12.20 -7.67
C LEU A 377 22.31 -11.91 -8.73
N GLN A 378 21.08 -12.38 -8.49
CA GLN A 378 19.94 -12.03 -9.29
C GLN A 378 19.46 -10.63 -8.88
N LEU A 379 19.49 -9.72 -9.84
CA LEU A 379 19.08 -8.35 -9.57
C LEU A 379 17.56 -8.22 -9.52
N ALA A 380 17.10 -7.50 -8.51
CA ALA A 380 15.71 -7.11 -8.32
C ALA A 380 15.66 -5.69 -7.75
N GLN A 381 14.51 -5.03 -7.86
CA GLN A 381 14.32 -3.67 -7.36
C GLN A 381 13.18 -3.55 -6.35
N GLY A 382 13.19 -2.47 -5.58
CA GLY A 382 12.10 -2.10 -4.68
C GLY A 382 12.46 -0.92 -3.80
N ASP A 383 11.65 -0.73 -2.75
CA ASP A 383 11.87 0.28 -1.72
C ASP A 383 12.75 -0.26 -0.58
N LEU A 384 13.43 0.65 0.13
CA LEU A 384 14.22 0.33 1.32
C LEU A 384 13.37 0.14 2.57
N GLN A 385 12.23 0.84 2.68
CA GLN A 385 11.34 0.72 3.83
C GLN A 385 10.70 -0.68 3.84
N SER A 386 11.10 -1.48 4.82
CA SER A 386 10.89 -2.93 4.83
C SER A 386 11.16 -3.51 6.22
N THR A 387 10.79 -4.77 6.42
CA THR A 387 10.96 -5.49 7.68
C THR A 387 11.94 -6.64 7.50
N TRP A 388 12.96 -6.69 8.38
CA TRP A 388 14.05 -7.65 8.31
C TRP A 388 14.14 -8.48 9.58
N SER A 389 14.24 -9.79 9.42
CA SER A 389 14.56 -10.66 10.56
C SER A 389 15.95 -10.36 11.09
N ARG A 390 16.17 -10.60 12.38
CA ARG A 390 17.51 -10.48 12.98
C ARG A 390 18.57 -11.29 12.25
N LYS A 391 18.26 -12.54 11.88
CA LYS A 391 19.21 -13.40 11.17
C LYS A 391 19.60 -12.81 9.81
N ALA A 392 18.66 -12.20 9.09
CA ALA A 392 18.96 -11.52 7.83
C ALA A 392 19.90 -10.32 8.05
N MET A 393 19.64 -9.50 9.07
CA MET A 393 20.49 -8.37 9.41
C MET A 393 21.88 -8.78 9.89
N GLU A 394 22.00 -9.84 10.68
CA GLU A 394 23.28 -10.42 11.09
C GLU A 394 24.07 -10.93 9.87
N PHE A 395 23.40 -11.61 8.94
CA PHE A 395 24.01 -12.03 7.68
C PHE A 395 24.51 -10.82 6.88
N ILE A 396 23.66 -9.82 6.66
CA ILE A 396 24.02 -8.63 5.88
C ILE A 396 25.21 -7.90 6.53
N VAL A 397 25.16 -7.67 7.84
CA VAL A 397 26.22 -6.90 8.53
C VAL A 397 27.57 -7.63 8.55
N ASN A 398 27.57 -8.97 8.64
CA ASN A 398 28.78 -9.74 8.89
C ASN A 398 29.33 -10.48 7.67
N GLU A 399 28.49 -10.87 6.72
CA GLU A 399 28.88 -11.74 5.58
C GLU A 399 29.02 -10.97 4.27
N ILE A 400 28.40 -9.80 4.14
CA ILE A 400 28.42 -8.98 2.93
C ILE A 400 29.57 -7.96 2.96
N ASN A 401 30.30 -7.89 1.85
CA ASN A 401 31.40 -6.95 1.68
C ASN A 401 30.93 -5.56 1.24
N PHE A 402 30.78 -4.66 2.20
CA PHE A 402 30.40 -3.26 1.92
C PHE A 402 31.54 -2.37 1.43
N SER A 403 32.77 -2.87 1.30
CA SER A 403 33.91 -2.08 0.80
C SER A 403 33.96 -2.01 -0.73
N PHE A 404 33.51 -3.07 -1.42
CA PHE A 404 33.63 -3.21 -2.88
C PHE A 404 32.30 -3.17 -3.62
N VAL A 405 31.28 -3.85 -3.09
CA VAL A 405 29.94 -3.95 -3.68
C VAL A 405 29.37 -2.59 -4.10
N PRO A 406 29.49 -1.51 -3.30
CA PRO A 406 28.85 -0.25 -3.65
C PRO A 406 29.32 0.37 -4.95
N LYS A 407 30.63 0.36 -5.19
CA LYS A 407 31.23 0.95 -6.38
C LYS A 407 30.74 0.26 -7.65
N ARG A 408 30.44 -1.04 -7.58
CA ARG A 408 29.86 -1.78 -8.70
C ARG A 408 28.45 -1.29 -9.02
N PHE A 409 27.57 -1.23 -8.03
CA PHE A 409 26.20 -0.78 -8.23
C PHE A 409 26.09 0.67 -8.70
N GLU A 410 26.93 1.55 -8.17
CA GLU A 410 26.96 2.97 -8.59
C GLU A 410 27.47 3.14 -10.03
N ASN A 411 28.41 2.31 -10.47
CA ASN A 411 28.96 2.39 -11.83
C ASN A 411 28.11 1.65 -12.87
N GLU A 412 27.40 0.59 -12.47
CA GLU A 412 26.79 -0.37 -13.40
C GLU A 412 25.26 -0.35 -13.40
N THR A 413 24.61 0.37 -12.49
CA THR A 413 23.15 0.49 -12.46
C THR A 413 22.69 1.95 -12.52
N THR A 414 21.73 2.25 -13.38
CA THR A 414 21.10 3.58 -13.45
C THR A 414 20.20 3.88 -12.24
N TYR A 415 19.81 2.85 -11.49
CA TYR A 415 18.94 2.96 -10.31
C TYR A 415 19.70 3.09 -8.98
N GLY A 416 21.03 2.87 -9.00
CA GLY A 416 21.89 2.91 -7.83
C GLY A 416 21.63 1.79 -6.81
N MET A 417 22.42 1.76 -5.74
CA MET A 417 22.29 0.77 -4.67
C MET A 417 20.94 0.83 -3.95
N LYS A 418 20.42 2.05 -3.74
CA LYS A 418 19.24 2.31 -2.91
C LYS A 418 18.03 1.49 -3.35
N ARG A 419 17.80 1.34 -4.66
CA ARG A 419 16.62 0.63 -5.18
C ARG A 419 16.87 -0.85 -5.49
N VAL A 420 18.13 -1.28 -5.55
CA VAL A 420 18.46 -2.59 -6.14
C VAL A 420 19.11 -3.52 -5.13
N PHE A 421 20.03 -3.03 -4.30
CA PHE A 421 20.97 -3.91 -3.59
C PHE A 421 20.29 -4.86 -2.60
N LEU A 422 19.56 -4.32 -1.62
CA LEU A 422 18.92 -5.15 -0.59
C LEU A 422 17.81 -6.05 -1.18
N ASN A 423 17.07 -5.55 -2.16
CA ASN A 423 16.01 -6.29 -2.85
C ASN A 423 16.61 -7.46 -3.64
N SER A 424 17.80 -7.28 -4.23
CA SER A 424 18.54 -8.36 -4.92
C SER A 424 19.05 -9.43 -3.95
N LEU A 425 19.54 -9.03 -2.77
CA LEU A 425 19.91 -9.99 -1.71
C LEU A 425 18.69 -10.82 -1.26
N GLN A 426 17.54 -10.16 -1.11
CA GLN A 426 16.30 -10.84 -0.74
C GLN A 426 15.80 -11.78 -1.84
N ALA A 427 15.98 -11.41 -3.11
CA ALA A 427 15.49 -12.16 -4.25
C ALA A 427 16.32 -13.39 -4.61
N SER A 428 17.62 -13.38 -4.33
CA SER A 428 18.56 -14.34 -4.93
C SER A 428 18.70 -15.61 -4.10
N ASP A 429 18.34 -16.76 -4.67
CA ASP A 429 18.49 -18.07 -4.00
C ASP A 429 19.97 -18.39 -3.69
N ASP A 430 20.91 -18.02 -4.58
CA ASP A 430 22.36 -18.25 -4.39
C ASP A 430 22.97 -17.56 -3.16
N VAL A 431 22.34 -16.47 -2.70
CA VAL A 431 22.77 -15.71 -1.51
C VAL A 431 22.41 -16.46 -0.23
N GLU A 432 21.39 -17.31 -0.27
CA GLU A 432 20.91 -18.08 0.89
C GLU A 432 20.59 -17.16 2.08
N LEU A 433 20.03 -15.97 1.81
CA LEU A 433 19.70 -14.99 2.84
C LEU A 433 18.65 -15.57 3.80
N PRO A 434 18.87 -15.53 5.14
CA PRO A 434 17.86 -15.96 6.10
C PRO A 434 16.55 -15.19 5.95
N GLY A 435 15.43 -15.91 5.83
CA GLY A 435 14.12 -15.30 5.57
C GLY A 435 13.96 -14.70 4.17
N GLY A 436 14.88 -15.04 3.25
CA GLY A 436 14.91 -14.62 1.85
C GLY A 436 13.70 -15.11 1.05
N PHE A 437 13.50 -14.50 -0.12
CA PHE A 437 12.53 -14.91 -1.12
C PHE A 437 13.20 -15.87 -2.13
N THR A 438 12.71 -15.91 -3.37
CA THR A 438 13.27 -16.73 -4.45
C THR A 438 13.20 -16.02 -5.80
N ASN A 439 14.24 -16.20 -6.62
CA ASN A 439 14.28 -15.67 -7.97
C ASN A 439 13.45 -16.54 -8.94
N VAL A 440 13.05 -17.75 -8.56
CA VAL A 440 12.13 -18.57 -9.35
C VAL A 440 10.80 -17.84 -9.56
N CYS A 441 10.24 -17.23 -8.51
CA CYS A 441 9.01 -16.46 -8.62
C CYS A 441 9.19 -15.18 -9.44
N LEU A 442 10.29 -14.46 -9.26
CA LEU A 442 10.59 -13.27 -10.07
C LEU A 442 10.72 -13.60 -11.55
N ASN A 443 11.37 -14.71 -11.90
CA ASN A 443 11.52 -15.16 -13.28
C ASN A 443 10.17 -15.55 -13.91
N ARG A 444 9.18 -15.92 -13.08
CA ARG A 444 7.79 -16.16 -13.49
C ARG A 444 6.95 -14.87 -13.55
N GLY A 445 7.54 -13.71 -13.25
CA GLY A 445 6.86 -12.42 -13.24
C GLY A 445 6.19 -12.06 -11.90
N PHE A 446 6.42 -12.84 -10.84
CA PHE A 446 5.80 -12.61 -9.53
C PHE A 446 6.79 -11.99 -8.54
N GLY A 447 6.58 -10.69 -8.30
CA GLY A 447 7.21 -9.95 -7.21
C GLY A 447 6.46 -10.08 -5.87
N THR A 448 6.96 -9.39 -4.85
CA THR A 448 6.33 -9.32 -3.53
C THR A 448 5.89 -7.90 -3.22
N LYS A 449 4.66 -7.73 -2.75
CA LYS A 449 4.17 -6.46 -2.17
C LYS A 449 4.45 -6.46 -0.67
N SER A 450 4.85 -5.33 -0.11
CA SER A 450 5.20 -5.27 1.32
C SER A 450 4.00 -5.04 2.23
N ILE A 451 3.94 -5.75 3.36
CA ILE A 451 3.01 -5.47 4.47
C ILE A 451 3.59 -4.42 5.44
N THR A 452 4.90 -4.17 5.37
CA THR A 452 5.57 -3.18 6.21
C THR A 452 4.94 -1.82 6.01
N ARG A 453 4.79 -1.37 4.77
CA ARG A 453 4.39 0.00 4.51
C ARG A 453 3.48 0.12 3.30
N PHE A 454 2.33 0.76 3.50
CA PHE A 454 1.47 1.21 2.43
C PHE A 454 1.94 2.57 1.91
N VAL A 455 2.09 2.70 0.59
CA VAL A 455 2.33 3.97 -0.10
C VAL A 455 1.25 4.20 -1.13
N TYR A 456 0.63 5.37 -1.10
CA TYR A 456 -0.47 5.68 -2.00
C TYR A 456 0.03 6.44 -3.25
N TYR A 457 0.36 5.70 -4.31
CA TYR A 457 0.83 6.28 -5.59
C TYR A 457 -0.32 6.77 -6.49
N LEU A 458 0.04 7.66 -7.43
CA LEU A 458 -0.84 8.40 -8.36
C LEU A 458 -1.78 7.58 -9.27
N GLU A 459 -1.68 6.26 -9.29
CA GLU A 459 -2.54 5.40 -10.13
C GLU A 459 -4.02 5.45 -9.71
N ASN A 460 -4.32 5.98 -8.51
CA ASN A 460 -5.65 6.20 -7.99
C ASN A 460 -5.92 7.69 -7.71
N ARG A 461 -7.20 8.10 -7.70
CA ARG A 461 -7.60 9.45 -7.28
C ARG A 461 -7.16 9.70 -5.84
N CYS A 462 -6.19 10.61 -5.64
CA CYS A 462 -5.74 11.03 -4.31
C CYS A 462 -6.87 11.78 -3.59
N GLU A 463 -7.57 11.13 -2.67
CA GLU A 463 -8.78 11.67 -2.04
C GLU A 463 -8.49 12.90 -1.16
N SER A 464 -7.26 13.08 -0.68
CA SER A 464 -6.85 14.29 0.04
C SER A 464 -6.64 15.49 -0.88
N GLY A 465 -6.43 15.24 -2.18
CA GLY A 465 -6.04 16.26 -3.16
C GLY A 465 -4.60 16.77 -3.02
N ILE A 466 -3.80 16.24 -2.09
CA ILE A 466 -2.45 16.72 -1.81
C ILE A 466 -1.43 15.70 -2.30
N ILE A 467 -0.58 16.11 -3.25
CA ILE A 467 0.46 15.27 -3.85
C ILE A 467 1.83 15.86 -3.52
N LYS A 468 2.76 15.02 -3.08
CA LYS A 468 4.15 15.39 -2.82
C LYS A 468 5.07 14.35 -3.46
N ASN A 469 5.87 14.78 -4.43
CA ASN A 469 6.81 13.93 -5.19
C ASN A 469 6.14 12.67 -5.80
N GLY A 470 4.90 12.81 -6.30
CA GLY A 470 4.16 11.69 -6.89
C GLY A 470 3.52 10.72 -5.89
N ILE A 471 3.56 11.01 -4.59
CA ILE A 471 2.89 10.26 -3.54
C ILE A 471 1.70 11.08 -3.01
N CYS A 472 0.55 10.43 -2.85
CA CYS A 472 -0.62 11.03 -2.21
C CYS A 472 -0.38 11.16 -0.70
N VAL A 473 -0.53 12.38 -0.18
CA VAL A 473 -0.43 12.64 1.25
C VAL A 473 -1.73 12.21 1.91
N GLY A 474 -1.67 11.36 2.93
CA GLY A 474 -2.85 10.94 3.67
C GLY A 474 -3.52 12.12 4.35
N GLY A 475 -4.79 12.35 4.01
CA GLY A 475 -5.64 13.37 4.62
C GLY A 475 -6.83 12.77 5.34
N ARG A 476 -7.69 13.65 5.89
CA ARG A 476 -8.90 13.27 6.63
C ARG A 476 -9.80 12.31 5.87
N SER A 477 -9.93 12.49 4.56
CA SER A 477 -10.72 11.62 3.69
C SER A 477 -10.19 10.19 3.62
N ASN A 478 -8.89 9.99 3.85
CA ASN A 478 -8.25 8.67 3.78
C ASN A 478 -8.32 7.89 5.10
N LEU A 479 -8.64 8.53 6.23
CA LEU A 479 -8.50 7.91 7.56
C LEU A 479 -9.27 6.59 7.70
N ARG A 480 -10.53 6.55 7.25
CA ARG A 480 -11.33 5.32 7.24
C ARG A 480 -10.75 4.22 6.35
N PHE A 481 -10.20 4.59 5.20
CA PHE A 481 -9.55 3.64 4.29
C PHE A 481 -8.28 3.07 4.92
N LEU A 482 -7.43 3.96 5.44
CA LEU A 482 -6.19 3.61 6.14
C LEU A 482 -6.47 2.69 7.34
N ASP A 483 -7.53 2.94 8.11
CA ASP A 483 -7.87 2.14 9.28
C ASP A 483 -8.11 0.64 9.00
N ARG A 484 -8.51 0.29 7.77
CA ARG A 484 -8.82 -1.09 7.36
C ARG A 484 -7.67 -1.77 6.65
N ARG A 485 -6.55 -1.08 6.46
CA ARG A 485 -5.41 -1.57 5.70
C ARG A 485 -4.65 -2.66 6.46
N PRO A 486 -4.11 -3.67 5.76
CA PRO A 486 -3.30 -4.70 6.39
C PRO A 486 -1.93 -4.20 6.87
N GLU A 487 -1.41 -3.14 6.25
CA GLU A 487 -0.03 -2.72 6.47
C GLU A 487 0.24 -2.20 7.89
N MET A 488 1.49 -2.33 8.33
CA MET A 488 1.93 -1.87 9.65
C MET A 488 2.17 -0.37 9.71
N PHE A 489 2.58 0.24 8.59
CA PHE A 489 2.88 1.66 8.45
C PHE A 489 2.27 2.26 7.20
N PHE A 490 2.10 3.58 7.19
CA PHE A 490 1.64 4.35 6.05
C PHE A 490 2.61 5.47 5.69
N SER A 491 2.78 5.72 4.40
CA SER A 491 3.39 6.91 3.85
C SER A 491 2.57 7.46 2.67
N LEU A 492 2.40 8.78 2.52
CA LEU A 492 3.03 9.85 3.29
C LEU A 492 2.02 10.53 4.19
N MET A 493 2.29 10.70 5.49
CA MET A 493 1.48 11.57 6.36
C MET A 493 2.35 12.74 6.86
N ASP A 494 2.07 13.94 6.36
CA ASP A 494 2.85 15.15 6.64
C ASP A 494 1.99 16.17 7.39
N PRO A 495 2.22 16.38 8.70
CA PRO A 495 1.39 17.27 9.52
C PRO A 495 1.58 18.76 9.18
N GLN A 496 2.55 19.12 8.33
CA GLN A 496 2.63 20.46 7.75
C GLN A 496 1.62 20.68 6.62
N LEU A 497 1.07 19.59 6.07
CA LEU A 497 0.10 19.61 4.97
C LEU A 497 -1.30 19.23 5.47
N GLU A 498 -1.39 18.26 6.37
CA GLU A 498 -2.64 17.73 6.90
C GLU A 498 -2.52 17.38 8.40
N LEU A 499 -2.59 18.41 9.25
CA LEU A 499 -2.45 18.26 10.69
C LEU A 499 -3.61 17.48 11.33
N VAL A 500 -4.84 17.69 10.86
CA VAL A 500 -6.04 17.11 11.47
C VAL A 500 -6.06 15.60 11.27
N ALA A 501 -5.73 15.14 10.07
CA ALA A 501 -5.61 13.72 9.75
C ALA A 501 -4.61 13.03 10.67
N TYR A 502 -3.43 13.63 10.79
CA TYR A 502 -2.38 13.12 11.66
C TYR A 502 -2.81 13.05 13.14
N HIS A 503 -3.41 14.13 13.66
CA HIS A 503 -3.86 14.14 15.05
C HIS A 503 -4.96 13.12 15.33
N CYS A 504 -5.96 13.01 14.45
CA CYS A 504 -7.02 12.03 14.62
C CYS A 504 -6.51 10.59 14.50
N TRP A 505 -5.52 10.36 13.63
CA TRP A 505 -4.86 9.06 13.57
C TRP A 505 -4.11 8.75 14.87
N ARG A 506 -3.33 9.70 15.39
CA ARG A 506 -2.60 9.55 16.66
C ARG A 506 -3.54 9.27 17.84
N GLU A 507 -4.67 9.98 17.92
CA GLU A 507 -5.71 9.73 18.94
C GLU A 507 -6.27 8.31 18.83
N ARG A 508 -6.60 7.88 17.61
CA ARG A 508 -7.07 6.50 17.36
C ARG A 508 -6.05 5.45 17.77
N MET A 509 -4.78 5.64 17.45
CA MET A 509 -3.70 4.71 17.85
C MET A 509 -3.52 4.66 19.36
N PHE A 510 -3.61 5.81 20.04
CA PHE A 510 -3.55 5.86 21.49
C PHE A 510 -4.73 5.14 22.14
N ASN A 511 -5.96 5.38 21.68
CA ASN A 511 -7.14 4.72 22.19
C ASN A 511 -7.04 3.20 22.02
N ARG A 512 -6.59 2.72 20.85
CA ARG A 512 -6.37 1.28 20.61
C ARG A 512 -5.32 0.66 21.52
N THR A 513 -4.32 1.44 21.94
CA THR A 513 -3.21 0.95 22.78
C THR A 513 -3.54 0.99 24.27
N TYR A 514 -4.18 2.05 24.75
CA TYR A 514 -4.31 2.34 26.19
C TYR A 514 -5.76 2.38 26.69
N LEU A 515 -6.73 2.55 25.79
CA LEU A 515 -8.16 2.65 26.12
C LEU A 515 -8.99 1.72 25.20
N PRO A 516 -8.72 0.40 25.20
CA PRO A 516 -9.34 -0.53 24.26
C PRO A 516 -10.87 -0.58 24.38
N GLU A 517 -11.42 -0.29 25.57
CA GLU A 517 -12.87 -0.18 25.82
C GLU A 517 -13.55 0.93 25.00
N ARG A 518 -12.77 1.95 24.56
CA ARG A 518 -13.26 3.06 23.73
C ARG A 518 -12.99 2.84 22.24
N SER A 519 -12.24 1.81 21.90
CA SER A 519 -12.00 1.47 20.51
C SER A 519 -13.16 0.62 20.01
N PRO A 520 -13.54 0.73 18.72
CA PRO A 520 -14.46 -0.22 18.11
C PRO A 520 -13.94 -1.65 18.37
N PRO A 521 -14.84 -2.66 18.53
CA PRO A 521 -14.42 -4.05 18.63
C PRO A 521 -13.41 -4.37 17.54
N GLU A 522 -12.33 -5.03 17.93
CA GLU A 522 -11.14 -5.33 17.13
C GLU A 522 -11.47 -6.23 15.91
N GLU A 523 -12.16 -5.68 14.91
CA GLU A 523 -12.49 -6.36 13.65
C GLU A 523 -11.26 -6.50 12.73
N THR A 524 -10.13 -5.82 13.00
CA THR A 524 -9.06 -5.66 12.00
C THR A 524 -7.90 -6.63 12.09
N LEU A 525 -7.54 -7.20 13.26
CA LEU A 525 -6.47 -8.21 13.35
C LEU A 525 -6.98 -9.65 13.33
N LYS A 526 -8.01 -9.96 14.12
CA LYS A 526 -8.52 -11.33 14.24
C LYS A 526 -9.14 -11.84 12.94
N ASP A 527 -9.82 -10.97 12.20
CA ASP A 527 -10.47 -11.34 10.94
C ASP A 527 -9.48 -11.42 9.76
N ASN A 528 -8.23 -10.97 9.94
CA ASN A 528 -7.26 -10.80 8.87
C ASN A 528 -5.96 -11.61 9.06
N LEU A 529 -5.91 -12.53 10.03
CA LEU A 529 -4.76 -13.43 10.23
C LEU A 529 -4.32 -14.14 8.94
N TYR A 530 -5.30 -14.49 8.10
CA TYR A 530 -5.09 -15.15 6.82
C TYR A 530 -4.11 -14.39 5.91
N GLN A 531 -4.20 -13.06 5.86
CA GLN A 531 -3.37 -12.26 4.94
C GLN A 531 -1.89 -12.23 5.36
N TYR A 532 -1.62 -12.25 6.66
CA TYR A 532 -0.26 -12.20 7.20
C TYR A 532 0.44 -13.56 7.06
N VAL A 533 -0.31 -14.63 7.35
CA VAL A 533 0.19 -16.01 7.25
C VAL A 533 0.39 -16.45 5.79
N ASN A 534 -0.43 -15.93 4.87
CA ASN A 534 -0.31 -16.23 3.44
C ASN A 534 0.46 -15.17 2.65
N HIS A 535 1.08 -14.21 3.33
CA HIS A 535 2.04 -13.33 2.68
C HIS A 535 3.12 -14.17 1.99
N THR A 536 3.37 -13.94 0.70
CA THR A 536 4.08 -14.88 -0.18
C THR A 536 5.44 -15.32 0.37
N THR A 537 6.24 -14.37 0.89
CA THR A 537 7.55 -14.68 1.49
C THR A 537 7.42 -15.54 2.75
N VAL A 538 6.40 -15.30 3.57
CA VAL A 538 6.13 -16.06 4.80
C VAL A 538 5.68 -17.48 4.45
N ARG A 539 4.77 -17.61 3.48
CA ARG A 539 4.30 -18.90 2.98
C ARG A 539 5.45 -19.72 2.41
N LEU A 540 6.30 -19.11 1.58
CA LEU A 540 7.50 -19.75 1.03
C LEU A 540 8.42 -20.29 2.12
N ASN A 541 8.80 -19.45 3.08
CA ASN A 541 9.74 -19.85 4.14
C ASN A 541 9.14 -20.90 5.08
N ARG A 542 7.82 -20.90 5.28
CA ARG A 542 7.11 -21.96 6.01
C ARG A 542 7.13 -23.28 5.24
N GLU A 543 6.82 -23.26 3.96
CA GLU A 543 6.79 -24.48 3.12
C GLU A 543 8.19 -25.08 2.94
N ARG A 544 9.24 -24.25 2.85
CA ARG A 544 10.65 -24.67 2.83
C ARG A 544 11.06 -25.54 4.03
N LEU A 545 10.32 -25.50 5.15
CA LEU A 545 10.59 -26.36 6.32
C LEU A 545 10.08 -27.79 6.14
N ASN A 546 9.22 -28.04 5.15
CA ASN A 546 8.69 -29.37 4.85
C ASN A 546 9.70 -30.14 3.99
N SER A 547 10.03 -31.38 4.37
CA SER A 547 10.99 -32.23 3.65
C SER A 547 10.54 -32.61 2.23
N SER A 548 9.24 -32.53 1.93
CA SER A 548 8.70 -32.80 0.60
C SER A 548 8.64 -31.56 -0.30
N PHE A 549 9.09 -30.40 0.17
CA PHE A 549 8.99 -29.15 -0.58
C PHE A 549 9.98 -29.10 -1.74
N THR A 550 9.47 -28.74 -2.91
CA THR A 550 10.20 -28.46 -4.15
C THR A 550 9.92 -27.03 -4.55
N LEU A 551 10.97 -26.26 -4.82
CA LEU A 551 10.84 -24.84 -5.15
C LEU A 551 10.11 -24.62 -6.48
N GLU A 552 10.23 -25.56 -7.40
CA GLU A 552 9.56 -25.56 -8.70
C GLU A 552 8.04 -25.61 -8.57
N ASP A 553 7.51 -26.32 -7.57
CA ASP A 553 6.07 -26.52 -7.37
C ASP A 553 5.45 -25.43 -6.49
N PHE A 554 6.26 -24.51 -5.95
CA PHE A 554 5.75 -23.40 -5.17
C PHE A 554 4.88 -22.47 -6.04
N HIS A 555 3.62 -22.31 -5.65
CA HIS A 555 2.71 -21.33 -6.24
C HIS A 555 3.13 -19.94 -5.79
N CYS A 556 3.50 -19.05 -6.71
CA CYS A 556 3.99 -17.70 -6.37
C CYS A 556 2.89 -16.67 -6.11
N GLU A 557 1.63 -16.95 -6.50
CA GLU A 557 0.48 -16.07 -6.33
C GLU A 557 -0.06 -15.99 -4.89
#